data_AF-A0A382SCC7-F1
#
_entry.id   AF-A0A382SCC7-F1
#
_cell.length_a   1.000
_cell.length_b   1.000
_cell.length_c   1.000
_cell.angle_alpha   90.00
_cell.angle_beta   90.00
_cell.angle_gamma   90.00
#
_symmetry.space_group_name_H-M   'P 1'
#
loop_
_entity.id
_entity.type
_entity.pdbx_description
1 polymer ?
#
loop_
_entity_poly.entity_id
_entity_poly.type
_entity_poly.pdbx_seq_one_letter_code
_entity_poly.pdbx_strand_id
1 'polypeptide(L)'
;MSKNFWENILSDSLDINNINIDSFRQIGADNNRFCTWDAIEPTSRYFKSLLYAYAENLDSRILQSKLSLDLKSDNKKNGDGIRHYLKNIRNQNLGNPLTINYFGNDISIDYLLSIDEMFFIDEELKESKTILEIGAGFGRLAHSIIENFENVERYIIVDLDLVLKLSKRYLSMVLNKKEFLKIKFISNNDLDAIQSLEPRGLDISINVDSFQEIEESIVLDYLEFISENSNYFYIKNPICKYHPDSVDIKFKNIVQFESVLTMGLCKD
;
A
#
# COMPACT_ATOMS: atom_id res chain seq x y z
N MET A 1 -27.84 11.15 11.72
CA MET A 1 -26.82 10.96 10.66
C MET A 1 -26.25 9.58 10.85
N SER A 2 -26.36 8.71 9.84
CA SER A 2 -25.58 7.46 9.85
C SER A 2 -24.11 7.84 9.75
N LYS A 3 -23.26 7.27 10.61
CA LYS A 3 -21.81 7.43 10.49
C LYS A 3 -21.34 6.85 9.15
N ASN A 4 -20.37 7.48 8.49
CA ASN A 4 -19.77 6.91 7.28
C ASN A 4 -18.94 5.65 7.62
N PHE A 5 -18.53 4.87 6.61
CA PHE A 5 -17.81 3.60 6.82
C PHE A 5 -16.57 3.77 7.72
N TRP A 6 -15.73 4.77 7.43
CA TRP A 6 -14.51 5.01 8.18
C TRP A 6 -14.76 5.54 9.60
N GLU A 7 -15.79 6.35 9.82
CA GLU A 7 -16.24 6.74 11.16
C GLU A 7 -16.67 5.51 11.98
N ASN A 8 -17.30 4.51 11.37
CA ASN A 8 -17.63 3.25 12.04
C ASN A 8 -16.37 2.45 12.36
N ILE A 9 -15.43 2.33 11.43
CA ILE A 9 -14.18 1.59 11.64
C ILE A 9 -13.35 2.21 12.78
N LEU A 10 -13.15 3.53 12.72
CA LEU A 10 -12.31 4.30 13.65
C LEU A 10 -12.90 4.44 15.04
N SER A 11 -14.23 4.32 15.20
CA SER A 11 -14.88 4.41 16.51
C SER A 11 -15.13 3.08 17.21
N ASP A 12 -15.10 1.96 16.48
CA ASP A 12 -15.49 0.64 17.01
C ASP A 12 -14.32 -0.36 17.05
N SER A 13 -13.37 -0.28 16.12
CA SER A 13 -12.43 -1.39 15.89
C SER A 13 -10.97 -1.04 15.69
N LEU A 14 -10.60 0.25 15.72
CA LEU A 14 -9.25 0.69 15.42
C LEU A 14 -8.89 1.99 16.14
N ASP A 15 -8.21 1.88 17.28
CA ASP A 15 -7.74 3.05 18.03
C ASP A 15 -6.34 3.47 17.61
N ILE A 16 -6.28 4.27 16.54
CA ILE A 16 -5.02 4.73 15.95
C ILE A 16 -4.11 5.44 16.96
N ASN A 17 -4.68 6.14 17.94
CA ASN A 17 -3.87 6.89 18.91
C ASN A 17 -3.12 5.96 19.87
N ASN A 18 -3.60 4.72 20.04
CA ASN A 18 -3.03 3.73 20.97
C ASN A 18 -2.40 2.52 20.26
N ILE A 19 -2.27 2.54 18.93
CA ILE A 19 -1.58 1.48 18.18
C ILE A 19 -0.16 1.30 18.69
N ASN A 20 0.20 0.04 18.97
CA ASN A 20 1.57 -0.34 19.26
C ASN A 20 2.36 -0.51 17.95
N ILE A 21 3.16 0.50 17.58
CA ILE A 21 3.93 0.51 16.34
C ILE A 21 4.91 -0.66 16.21
N ASP A 22 5.33 -1.25 17.32
CA ASP A 22 6.30 -2.36 17.31
C ASP A 22 5.64 -3.70 16.98
N SER A 23 4.30 -3.79 17.12
CA SER A 23 3.56 -5.04 16.99
C SER A 23 2.30 -4.96 16.13
N PHE A 24 1.97 -3.80 15.55
CA PHE A 24 0.68 -3.64 14.84
C PHE A 24 0.54 -4.52 13.61
N ARG A 25 1.65 -5.03 13.04
CA ARG A 25 1.65 -5.93 11.87
C ARG A 25 1.69 -7.41 12.24
N GLN A 26 1.69 -7.74 13.54
CA GLN A 26 1.61 -9.13 13.97
C GLN A 26 0.21 -9.72 13.71
N ILE A 27 0.15 -11.04 13.52
CA ILE A 27 -1.10 -11.80 13.39
C ILE A 27 -2.02 -11.49 14.59
N GLY A 28 -3.29 -11.19 14.33
CA GLY A 28 -4.28 -10.90 15.35
C GLY A 28 -4.20 -9.52 16.02
N ALA A 29 -3.29 -8.64 15.59
CA ALA A 29 -3.29 -7.23 16.02
C ALA A 29 -4.04 -6.33 15.02
N ASP A 30 -3.76 -5.02 15.03
CA ASP A 30 -4.38 -4.01 14.17
C ASP A 30 -4.05 -4.19 12.67
N ASN A 31 -3.19 -5.16 12.34
CA ASN A 31 -2.74 -5.52 10.99
C ASN A 31 -3.90 -5.78 10.04
N ASN A 32 -4.97 -6.40 10.54
CA ASN A 32 -6.13 -6.82 9.76
C ASN A 32 -6.96 -5.67 9.19
N ARG A 33 -6.69 -4.41 9.59
CA ARG A 33 -7.38 -3.21 9.07
C ARG A 33 -6.51 -2.32 8.19
N PHE A 34 -5.19 -2.37 8.34
CA PHE A 34 -4.24 -1.53 7.57
C PHE A 34 -3.39 -2.30 6.57
N CYS A 35 -3.29 -3.61 6.76
CA CYS A 35 -2.54 -4.52 5.92
C CYS A 35 -3.52 -5.56 5.37
N THR A 36 -3.11 -6.16 4.26
CA THR A 36 -4.07 -6.74 3.33
C THR A 36 -4.75 -8.00 3.87
N TRP A 37 -4.21 -8.69 4.91
CA TRP A 37 -4.76 -9.97 5.37
C TRP A 37 -4.39 -10.33 6.82
N ASP A 38 -5.29 -11.04 7.50
CA ASP A 38 -4.99 -11.91 8.65
C ASP A 38 -5.39 -13.35 8.29
N ALA A 39 -4.73 -14.35 8.87
CA ALA A 39 -5.01 -15.74 8.51
C ALA A 39 -6.43 -16.14 9.00
N ILE A 40 -7.29 -16.61 8.07
CA ILE A 40 -8.64 -17.13 8.38
C ILE A 40 -8.55 -18.28 9.40
N GLU A 41 -7.48 -19.06 9.31
CA GLU A 41 -7.15 -20.12 10.25
C GLU A 41 -6.03 -19.66 11.20
N PRO A 42 -6.07 -20.01 12.50
CA PRO A 42 -4.97 -19.74 13.43
C PRO A 42 -3.64 -20.42 13.07
N THR A 43 -3.60 -21.23 12.00
CA THR A 43 -2.34 -21.76 11.46
C THR A 43 -1.80 -20.81 10.40
N SER A 44 -0.55 -20.36 10.59
CA SER A 44 0.15 -19.56 9.58
C SER A 44 0.51 -20.37 8.33
N ARG A 45 0.22 -21.68 8.28
CA ARG A 45 0.72 -22.58 7.24
C ARG A 45 0.08 -22.27 5.88
N TYR A 46 -1.24 -22.20 5.82
CA TYR A 46 -1.96 -21.90 4.59
C TYR A 46 -1.54 -20.53 4.02
N PHE A 47 -1.56 -19.50 4.88
CA PHE A 47 -1.13 -18.16 4.51
C PHE A 47 0.32 -18.12 4.01
N LYS A 48 1.25 -18.77 4.71
CA LYS A 48 2.66 -18.84 4.27
C LYS A 48 2.83 -19.57 2.94
N SER A 49 2.03 -20.60 2.66
CA SER A 49 2.04 -21.27 1.36
C SER A 49 1.55 -20.35 0.24
N LEU A 50 0.47 -19.59 0.47
CA LEU A 50 -0.01 -18.59 -0.50
C LEU A 50 1.03 -17.49 -0.72
N LEU A 51 1.63 -16.98 0.37
CA LEU A 51 2.68 -15.97 0.28
C LEU A 51 3.90 -16.49 -0.49
N TYR A 52 4.28 -17.76 -0.30
CA TYR A 52 5.38 -18.38 -1.04
C TYR A 52 5.04 -18.55 -2.52
N ALA A 53 3.83 -18.99 -2.86
CA ALA A 53 3.37 -19.11 -4.24
C ALA A 53 3.31 -17.74 -4.95
N TYR A 54 2.86 -16.70 -4.24
CA TYR A 54 2.89 -15.33 -4.76
C TYR A 54 4.33 -14.86 -4.99
N ALA A 55 5.24 -15.12 -4.05
CA ALA A 55 6.66 -14.79 -4.20
C ALA A 55 7.28 -15.51 -5.41
N GLU A 56 6.98 -16.80 -5.60
CA GLU A 56 7.44 -17.57 -6.76
C GLU A 56 6.93 -16.99 -8.08
N ASN A 57 5.65 -16.66 -8.15
CA ASN A 57 5.06 -16.07 -9.35
C ASN A 57 5.69 -14.71 -9.69
N LEU A 58 5.79 -13.83 -8.69
CA LEU A 58 6.32 -12.47 -8.88
C LEU A 58 7.80 -12.49 -9.27
N ASP A 59 8.61 -13.29 -8.56
CA ASP A 59 10.04 -13.46 -8.86
C ASP A 59 10.24 -13.94 -10.30
N SER A 60 9.48 -14.96 -10.73
CA SER A 60 9.53 -15.48 -12.09
C SER A 60 9.18 -14.41 -13.14
N ARG A 61 8.13 -13.60 -12.90
CA ARG A 61 7.75 -12.48 -13.78
C ARG A 61 8.87 -11.45 -13.90
N ILE A 62 9.49 -11.07 -12.78
CA ILE A 62 10.60 -10.10 -12.77
C ILE A 62 11.80 -10.67 -13.52
N LEU A 63 12.19 -11.93 -13.27
CA LEU A 63 13.34 -12.56 -13.91
C LEU A 63 13.19 -12.68 -15.44
N GLN A 64 11.97 -12.90 -15.92
CA GLN A 64 11.63 -12.98 -17.35
C GLN A 64 11.43 -11.62 -18.02
N SER A 65 11.28 -10.55 -17.23
CA SER A 65 11.11 -9.21 -17.76
C SER A 65 12.38 -8.66 -18.42
N LYS A 66 12.21 -7.57 -19.17
CA LYS A 66 13.32 -6.82 -19.78
C LYS A 66 14.06 -5.92 -18.78
N LEU A 67 13.66 -5.89 -17.49
CA LEU A 67 14.36 -5.09 -16.49
C LEU A 67 15.84 -5.48 -16.47
N SER A 68 16.69 -4.47 -16.51
CA SER A 68 18.11 -4.65 -16.25
C SER A 68 18.28 -4.94 -14.76
N LEU A 69 18.23 -6.22 -14.40
CA LEU A 69 18.69 -6.64 -13.09
C LEU A 69 20.21 -6.41 -13.05
N ASP A 70 20.76 -5.99 -11.90
CA ASP A 70 22.21 -5.82 -11.64
C ASP A 70 22.98 -7.17 -11.66
N LEU A 71 22.53 -8.11 -12.49
CA LEU A 71 23.01 -9.48 -12.59
C LEU A 71 23.45 -9.70 -14.03
N LYS A 72 24.65 -10.28 -14.19
CA LYS A 72 25.07 -10.81 -15.50
C LYS A 72 24.01 -11.82 -15.95
N SER A 73 23.49 -11.66 -17.17
CA SER A 73 22.32 -12.37 -17.71
C SER A 73 22.32 -13.88 -17.50
N ASP A 74 23.50 -14.49 -17.44
CA ASP A 74 23.68 -15.94 -17.43
C ASP A 74 23.61 -16.59 -16.04
N ASN A 75 23.38 -15.80 -14.98
CA ASN A 75 23.42 -16.27 -13.58
C ASN A 75 22.17 -15.94 -12.73
N LYS A 76 21.03 -15.60 -13.36
CA LYS A 76 19.77 -15.37 -12.65
C LYS A 76 19.33 -16.63 -11.88
N LYS A 77 19.06 -16.50 -10.58
CA LYS A 77 18.57 -17.57 -9.71
C LYS A 77 17.21 -17.20 -9.11
N ASN A 78 16.46 -18.20 -8.66
CA ASN A 78 15.24 -17.96 -7.91
C ASN A 78 15.53 -17.07 -6.69
N GLY A 79 14.65 -16.10 -6.46
CA GLY A 79 14.78 -15.06 -5.45
C GLY A 79 15.50 -13.80 -5.91
N ASP A 80 16.19 -13.80 -7.05
CA ASP A 80 16.93 -12.64 -7.52
C ASP A 80 16.02 -11.51 -8.03
N GLY A 81 14.84 -11.85 -8.57
CA GLY A 81 13.86 -10.87 -9.03
C GLY A 81 13.29 -10.08 -7.85
N ILE A 82 12.83 -10.78 -6.81
CA ILE A 82 12.40 -10.13 -5.57
C ILE A 82 13.53 -9.35 -4.91
N ARG A 83 14.73 -9.95 -4.84
CA ARG A 83 15.91 -9.32 -4.23
C ARG A 83 16.28 -7.99 -4.87
N HIS A 84 16.03 -7.82 -6.17
CA HIS A 84 16.31 -6.58 -6.89
C HIS A 84 15.74 -5.34 -6.18
N TYR A 85 14.48 -5.42 -5.77
CA TYR A 85 13.78 -4.34 -5.05
C TYR A 85 13.98 -4.43 -3.53
N LEU A 86 13.88 -5.65 -2.98
CA LEU A 86 13.86 -5.85 -1.53
C LEU A 86 15.17 -5.42 -0.86
N LYS A 87 16.32 -5.58 -1.54
CA LYS A 87 17.66 -5.29 -0.97
C LYS A 87 17.81 -3.85 -0.48
N ASN A 88 17.05 -2.92 -1.04
CA ASN A 88 17.13 -1.50 -0.71
C ASN A 88 16.23 -1.12 0.47
N ILE A 89 15.22 -1.95 0.77
CA ILE A 89 14.17 -1.62 1.73
C ILE A 89 14.63 -1.96 3.15
N ARG A 90 14.89 -0.96 3.98
CA ARG A 90 15.41 -1.13 5.35
C ARG A 90 14.27 -1.21 6.35
N ASN A 91 14.55 -1.70 7.55
CA ASN A 91 13.59 -1.69 8.68
C ASN A 91 12.23 -2.34 8.38
N GLN A 92 12.17 -3.24 7.39
CA GLN A 92 10.93 -3.90 6.94
C GLN A 92 10.19 -4.68 8.04
N ASN A 93 10.87 -5.03 9.13
CA ASN A 93 10.32 -5.81 10.23
C ASN A 93 9.63 -4.96 11.32
N LEU A 94 9.61 -3.62 11.20
CA LEU A 94 8.88 -2.78 12.15
C LEU A 94 7.39 -3.15 12.13
N GLY A 95 6.78 -3.29 13.32
CA GLY A 95 5.41 -3.80 13.47
C GLY A 95 5.32 -5.32 13.58
N ASN A 96 6.43 -6.06 13.49
CA ASN A 96 6.48 -7.52 13.59
C ASN A 96 5.58 -8.25 12.56
N PRO A 97 5.74 -7.98 11.25
CA PRO A 97 4.95 -8.64 10.22
C PRO A 97 5.24 -10.14 10.15
N LEU A 98 4.25 -10.91 9.72
CA LEU A 98 4.50 -12.30 9.34
C LEU A 98 5.34 -12.35 8.05
N THR A 99 6.44 -13.11 8.10
CA THR A 99 7.33 -13.31 6.95
C THR A 99 7.47 -14.78 6.54
N ILE A 100 7.91 -14.97 5.29
CA ILE A 100 8.52 -16.21 4.79
C ILE A 100 9.97 -15.96 4.41
N ASN A 101 10.77 -17.02 4.33
CA ASN A 101 12.08 -16.99 3.68
C ASN A 101 11.94 -17.57 2.26
N TYR A 102 12.05 -16.72 1.24
CA TYR A 102 12.01 -17.11 -0.17
C TYR A 102 13.41 -16.98 -0.78
N PHE A 103 14.12 -18.11 -0.93
CA PHE A 103 15.50 -18.18 -1.41
C PHE A 103 16.48 -17.20 -0.71
N GLY A 104 16.39 -17.11 0.62
CA GLY A 104 17.22 -16.23 1.44
C GLY A 104 16.71 -14.80 1.58
N ASN A 105 15.56 -14.47 0.96
CA ASN A 105 14.88 -13.19 1.15
C ASN A 105 13.79 -13.35 2.21
N ASP A 106 13.92 -12.68 3.35
CA ASP A 106 12.84 -12.59 4.34
C ASP A 106 11.83 -11.54 3.86
N ILE A 107 10.59 -11.94 3.59
CA ILE A 107 9.59 -11.04 2.99
C ILE A 107 8.20 -11.24 3.60
N SER A 108 7.50 -10.13 3.84
CA SER A 108 6.10 -10.10 4.26
C SER A 108 5.18 -9.84 3.07
N ILE A 109 3.87 -10.05 3.25
CA ILE A 109 2.88 -9.72 2.20
C ILE A 109 2.92 -8.24 1.81
N ASP A 110 3.09 -7.32 2.78
CA ASP A 110 3.13 -5.88 2.51
C ASP A 110 4.21 -5.49 1.50
N TYR A 111 5.43 -6.04 1.66
CA TYR A 111 6.54 -5.74 0.76
C TYR A 111 6.47 -6.57 -0.52
N LEU A 112 5.88 -7.75 -0.49
CA LEU A 112 5.64 -8.50 -1.72
C LEU A 112 4.66 -7.79 -2.64
N LEU A 113 3.58 -7.23 -2.07
CA LEU A 113 2.67 -6.34 -2.79
C LEU A 113 3.43 -5.11 -3.30
N SER A 114 4.18 -4.41 -2.43
CA SER A 114 4.94 -3.21 -2.85
C SER A 114 5.90 -3.50 -3.99
N ILE A 115 6.54 -4.67 -4.01
CA ILE A 115 7.40 -5.09 -5.12
C ILE A 115 6.58 -5.32 -6.40
N ASP A 116 5.41 -5.94 -6.33
CA ASP A 116 4.56 -6.16 -7.50
C ASP A 116 4.05 -4.82 -8.07
N GLU A 117 3.66 -3.89 -7.19
CA GLU A 117 3.29 -2.53 -7.60
C GLU A 117 4.48 -1.80 -8.23
N MET A 118 5.64 -1.72 -7.56
CA MET A 118 6.83 -1.07 -8.12
C MET A 118 7.28 -1.72 -9.42
N PHE A 119 7.23 -3.05 -9.52
CA PHE A 119 7.58 -3.76 -10.74
C PHE A 119 6.66 -3.41 -11.91
N PHE A 120 5.37 -3.22 -11.65
CA PHE A 120 4.41 -2.87 -12.68
C PHE A 120 4.66 -1.45 -13.24
N ILE A 121 5.01 -0.49 -12.39
CA ILE A 121 5.26 0.92 -12.77
C ILE A 121 6.74 1.32 -12.73
N ASP A 122 7.67 0.37 -12.89
CA ASP A 122 9.10 0.62 -12.67
C ASP A 122 9.68 1.65 -13.64
N GLU A 123 9.24 1.63 -14.90
CA GLU A 123 9.71 2.58 -15.93
C GLU A 123 9.23 4.01 -15.62
N GLU A 124 7.96 4.18 -15.25
CA GLU A 124 7.40 5.47 -14.86
C GLU A 124 8.03 6.00 -13.57
N LEU A 125 8.28 5.13 -12.59
CA LEU A 125 8.90 5.51 -11.32
C LEU A 125 10.35 6.00 -11.49
N LYS A 126 11.10 5.50 -12.48
CA LYS A 126 12.47 5.95 -12.78
C LYS A 126 12.55 7.39 -13.30
N GLU A 127 11.48 7.86 -13.95
CA GLU A 127 11.40 9.21 -14.50
C GLU A 127 10.60 10.16 -13.58
N SER A 128 9.84 9.63 -12.62
CA SER A 128 8.97 10.40 -11.72
C SER A 128 9.73 11.04 -10.56
N LYS A 129 9.62 12.36 -10.42
CA LYS A 129 10.20 13.12 -9.30
C LYS A 129 9.17 13.44 -8.23
N THR A 130 7.92 13.66 -8.64
CA THR A 130 6.81 13.99 -7.76
C THR A 130 5.72 12.93 -7.88
N ILE A 131 5.47 12.25 -6.78
CA ILE A 131 4.50 11.15 -6.69
C ILE A 131 3.38 11.55 -5.73
N LEU A 132 2.14 11.28 -6.10
CA LEU A 132 0.97 11.34 -5.22
C LEU A 132 0.48 9.90 -4.94
N GLU A 133 0.24 9.56 -3.68
CA GLU A 133 -0.43 8.34 -3.26
C GLU A 133 -1.68 8.69 -2.44
N ILE A 134 -2.84 8.26 -2.93
CA ILE A 134 -4.14 8.46 -2.28
C ILE A 134 -4.51 7.18 -1.54
N GLY A 135 -4.77 7.28 -0.23
CA GLY A 135 -5.10 6.15 0.62
C GLY A 135 -3.88 5.25 0.91
N ALA A 136 -2.73 5.87 1.20
CA ALA A 136 -1.46 5.14 1.41
C ALA A 136 -1.44 4.26 2.67
N GLY A 137 -2.43 4.42 3.56
CA GLY A 137 -2.46 3.72 4.84
C GLY A 137 -1.23 4.09 5.69
N PHE A 138 -0.56 3.09 6.26
CA PHE A 138 0.65 3.32 7.03
C PHE A 138 1.91 3.62 6.18
N GLY A 139 1.80 3.60 4.84
CA GLY A 139 2.86 4.02 3.93
C GLY A 139 3.82 2.92 3.46
N ARG A 140 3.37 1.65 3.31
CA ARG A 140 4.23 0.54 2.84
C ARG A 140 4.83 0.81 1.46
N LEU A 141 4.04 1.36 0.53
CA LEU A 141 4.47 1.61 -0.83
C LEU A 141 5.33 2.87 -0.89
N ALA A 142 4.94 3.95 -0.22
CA ALA A 142 5.79 5.13 -0.01
C ALA A 142 7.18 4.78 0.51
N HIS A 143 7.27 3.94 1.54
CA HIS A 143 8.53 3.44 2.08
C HIS A 143 9.36 2.74 1.00
N SER A 144 8.74 1.79 0.29
CA SER A 144 9.41 0.98 -0.72
C SER A 144 9.90 1.81 -1.92
N ILE A 145 9.09 2.75 -2.41
CA ILE A 145 9.42 3.62 -3.54
C ILE A 145 10.56 4.57 -3.16
N ILE A 146 10.48 5.22 -2.00
CA ILE A 146 11.50 6.20 -1.58
C ILE A 146 12.89 5.57 -1.45
N GLU A 147 12.98 4.31 -1.02
CA GLU A 147 14.26 3.60 -0.88
C GLU A 147 14.76 2.96 -2.19
N ASN A 148 13.90 2.75 -3.18
CA ASN A 148 14.30 2.17 -4.48
C ASN A 148 14.55 3.21 -5.58
N PHE A 149 13.92 4.39 -5.51
CA PHE A 149 13.95 5.38 -6.58
C PHE A 149 14.54 6.70 -6.07
N GLU A 150 15.86 6.86 -6.24
CA GLU A 150 16.60 8.03 -5.73
C GLU A 150 16.14 9.36 -6.36
N ASN A 151 15.64 9.30 -7.61
CA ASN A 151 15.10 10.41 -8.38
C ASN A 151 13.83 11.04 -7.78
N VAL A 152 13.13 10.34 -6.88
CA VAL A 152 11.95 10.90 -6.21
C VAL A 152 12.38 12.06 -5.32
N GLU A 153 11.97 13.27 -5.68
CA GLU A 153 12.23 14.51 -4.95
C GLU A 153 11.12 14.75 -3.91
N ARG A 154 9.87 14.33 -4.22
CA ARG A 154 8.71 14.53 -3.37
C ARG A 154 7.71 13.38 -3.47
N TYR A 155 7.23 12.95 -2.31
CA TYR A 155 6.18 11.94 -2.20
C TYR A 155 5.03 12.52 -1.37
N ILE A 156 3.85 12.64 -1.96
CA ILE A 156 2.68 13.24 -1.34
C ILE A 156 1.74 12.11 -0.94
N ILE A 157 1.44 12.00 0.34
CA ILE A 157 0.46 11.06 0.89
C ILE A 157 -0.80 11.83 1.23
N VAL A 158 -1.91 11.40 0.64
CA VAL A 158 -3.26 11.89 0.96
C VAL A 158 -4.03 10.78 1.66
N ASP A 159 -4.51 11.07 2.87
CA ASP A 159 -5.29 10.12 3.67
C ASP A 159 -6.11 10.87 4.73
N LEU A 160 -6.91 10.12 5.49
CA LEU A 160 -7.61 10.64 6.67
C LEU A 160 -6.60 11.09 7.73
N ASP A 161 -6.89 12.18 8.44
CA ASP A 161 -5.98 12.78 9.43
C ASP A 161 -5.46 11.78 10.47
N LEU A 162 -6.29 10.84 10.93
CA LEU A 162 -5.85 9.81 11.87
C LEU A 162 -4.88 8.82 11.21
N VAL A 163 -5.16 8.39 9.98
CA VAL A 163 -4.27 7.48 9.23
C VAL A 163 -2.94 8.18 8.92
N LEU A 164 -2.95 9.47 8.58
CA LEU A 164 -1.74 10.27 8.40
C LEU A 164 -0.87 10.30 9.67
N LYS A 165 -1.45 10.31 10.87
CA LYS A 165 -0.68 10.21 12.12
C LYS A 165 0.06 8.87 12.22
N LEU A 166 -0.60 7.77 11.89
CA LEU A 166 0.02 6.43 11.87
C LEU A 166 1.12 6.38 10.81
N SER A 167 0.81 6.79 9.58
CA SER A 167 1.74 6.85 8.44
C SER A 167 3.00 7.64 8.81
N LYS A 168 2.82 8.84 9.37
CA LYS A 168 3.93 9.70 9.81
C LYS A 168 4.79 9.03 10.89
N ARG A 169 4.17 8.38 11.87
CA ARG A 169 4.89 7.65 12.94
C ARG A 169 5.70 6.49 12.35
N TYR A 170 5.07 5.64 11.55
CA TYR A 170 5.71 4.51 10.88
C TYR A 170 6.88 4.95 10.00
N LEU A 171 6.62 5.85 9.05
CA LEU A 171 7.60 6.33 8.07
C LEU A 171 8.79 7.04 8.74
N SER A 172 8.57 7.73 9.86
CA SER A 172 9.67 8.36 10.61
C SER A 172 10.62 7.37 11.29
N MET A 173 10.19 6.12 11.48
CA MET A 173 10.98 5.06 12.10
C MET A 173 11.68 4.18 11.07
N VAL A 174 11.07 3.97 9.90
CA VAL A 174 11.65 3.11 8.86
C VAL A 174 12.59 3.86 7.92
N LEU A 175 12.32 5.13 7.61
CA LEU A 175 13.14 5.97 6.75
C LEU A 175 14.19 6.76 7.53
N ASN A 176 15.29 7.11 6.85
CA ASN A 176 16.21 8.10 7.40
C ASN A 176 15.65 9.53 7.26
N LYS A 177 16.27 10.50 7.96
CA LYS A 177 15.79 11.89 7.98
C LYS A 177 15.68 12.53 6.60
N LYS A 178 16.62 12.26 5.69
CA LYS A 178 16.64 12.86 4.34
C LYS A 178 15.47 12.34 3.51
N GLU A 179 15.24 11.03 3.57
CA GLU A 179 14.13 10.37 2.89
C GLU A 179 12.77 10.80 3.44
N PHE A 180 12.61 10.81 4.76
CA PHE A 180 11.37 11.22 5.41
C PHE A 180 10.98 12.67 5.07
N LEU A 181 11.96 13.57 4.88
CA LEU A 181 11.71 14.96 4.49
C LEU A 181 11.14 15.12 3.07
N LYS A 182 11.31 14.11 2.20
CA LYS A 182 10.67 14.07 0.87
C LYS A 182 9.15 13.93 0.98
N ILE A 183 8.65 13.42 2.12
CA ILE A 183 7.23 13.10 2.29
C ILE A 183 6.44 14.33 2.72
N LYS A 184 5.29 14.54 2.07
CA LYS A 184 4.29 15.54 2.42
C LYS A 184 2.99 14.82 2.74
N PHE A 185 2.44 15.11 3.92
CA PHE A 185 1.21 14.51 4.40
C PHE A 185 0.11 15.56 4.26
N ILE A 186 -0.92 15.26 3.47
CA ILE A 186 -2.00 16.18 3.14
C ILE A 186 -3.32 15.51 3.52
N SER A 187 -4.20 16.25 4.20
CA SER A 187 -5.52 15.75 4.56
C SER A 187 -6.35 15.50 3.31
N ASN A 188 -7.18 14.47 3.32
CA ASN A 188 -8.11 14.16 2.22
C ASN A 188 -9.09 15.31 1.91
N ASN A 189 -9.27 16.26 2.83
CA ASN A 189 -10.12 17.43 2.66
C ASN A 189 -9.39 18.66 2.07
N ASP A 190 -8.11 18.53 1.68
CA ASP A 190 -7.25 19.65 1.28
C ASP A 190 -6.49 19.37 -0.03
N LEU A 191 -7.23 19.07 -1.10
CA LEU A 191 -6.66 18.87 -2.44
C LEU A 191 -5.96 20.14 -2.98
N ASP A 192 -6.46 21.33 -2.61
CA ASP A 192 -5.89 22.61 -3.01
C ASP A 192 -4.44 22.79 -2.52
N ALA A 193 -4.09 22.19 -1.37
CA ALA A 193 -2.71 22.18 -0.89
C ALA A 193 -1.76 21.42 -1.83
N ILE A 194 -2.25 20.39 -2.54
CA ILE A 194 -1.45 19.65 -3.53
C ILE A 194 -1.13 20.56 -4.70
N GLN A 195 -2.13 21.26 -5.24
CA GLN A 195 -1.94 22.16 -6.38
C GLN A 195 -1.06 23.36 -6.03
N SER A 196 -1.16 23.87 -4.80
CA SER A 196 -0.28 24.91 -4.29
C SER A 196 1.18 24.45 -4.14
N LEU A 197 1.37 23.19 -3.76
CA LEU A 197 2.68 22.57 -3.59
C LEU A 197 3.34 22.25 -4.94
N GLU A 198 2.56 21.70 -5.87
CA GLU A 198 2.98 21.22 -7.19
C GLU A 198 2.20 21.92 -8.31
N PRO A 199 2.38 23.24 -8.51
CA PRO A 199 1.62 24.01 -9.50
C PRO A 199 1.92 23.62 -10.96
N ARG A 200 2.91 22.75 -11.19
CA ARG A 200 3.27 22.22 -12.51
C ARG A 200 2.70 20.83 -12.77
N GLY A 201 1.90 20.30 -11.84
CA GLY A 201 1.38 18.94 -11.88
C GLY A 201 2.31 17.92 -11.22
N LEU A 202 1.87 16.67 -11.28
CA LEU A 202 2.44 15.48 -10.68
C LEU A 202 2.93 14.56 -11.80
N ASP A 203 4.01 13.83 -11.56
CA ASP A 203 4.48 12.86 -12.55
C ASP A 203 3.59 11.62 -12.55
N ILE A 204 3.26 11.10 -11.36
CA ILE A 204 2.37 9.95 -11.23
C ILE A 204 1.50 10.07 -9.98
N SER A 205 0.22 9.75 -10.15
CA SER A 205 -0.72 9.48 -9.07
C SER A 205 -0.92 7.98 -8.91
N ILE A 206 -1.03 7.52 -7.67
CA ILE A 206 -1.14 6.12 -7.28
C ILE A 206 -2.36 5.96 -6.36
N ASN A 207 -3.19 4.96 -6.64
CA ASN A 207 -4.20 4.48 -5.71
C ASN A 207 -4.19 2.95 -5.66
N VAL A 208 -4.04 2.39 -4.46
CA VAL A 208 -4.02 0.94 -4.24
C VAL A 208 -4.95 0.60 -3.10
N ASP A 209 -5.89 -0.33 -3.36
CA ASP A 209 -6.83 -0.89 -2.39
C ASP A 209 -7.48 0.16 -1.46
N SER A 210 -7.93 1.29 -2.02
CA SER A 210 -8.54 2.37 -1.25
C SER A 210 -9.81 2.95 -1.87
N PHE A 211 -9.91 3.11 -3.19
CA PHE A 211 -11.11 3.70 -3.81
C PHE A 211 -12.38 2.89 -3.58
N GLN A 212 -12.28 1.58 -3.32
CA GLN A 212 -13.43 0.76 -2.94
C GLN A 212 -14.01 1.11 -1.56
N GLU A 213 -13.32 1.93 -0.76
CA GLU A 213 -13.69 2.27 0.63
C GLU A 213 -14.02 3.76 0.80
N ILE A 214 -14.08 4.50 -0.31
CA ILE A 214 -14.33 5.94 -0.35
C ILE A 214 -15.70 6.20 -0.99
N GLU A 215 -16.41 7.23 -0.54
CA GLU A 215 -17.70 7.62 -1.14
C GLU A 215 -17.54 7.98 -2.63
N GLU A 216 -18.52 7.58 -3.44
CA GLU A 216 -18.48 7.72 -4.90
C GLU A 216 -18.14 9.14 -5.36
N SER A 217 -18.78 10.16 -4.78
CA SER A 217 -18.52 11.56 -5.14
C SER A 217 -17.08 11.96 -4.88
N ILE A 218 -16.51 11.53 -3.76
CA ILE A 218 -15.10 11.83 -3.41
C ILE A 218 -14.16 11.10 -4.37
N VAL A 219 -14.47 9.86 -4.78
CA VAL A 219 -13.67 9.15 -5.79
C VAL A 219 -13.71 9.90 -7.12
N LEU A 220 -14.86 10.42 -7.53
CA LEU A 220 -14.98 11.23 -8.75
C LEU A 220 -14.18 12.52 -8.67
N ASP A 221 -14.20 13.21 -7.53
CA ASP A 221 -13.38 14.41 -7.30
C ASP A 221 -11.87 14.09 -7.43
N TYR A 222 -11.41 12.96 -6.87
CA TYR A 222 -10.02 12.52 -7.05
C TYR A 222 -9.70 12.21 -8.51
N LEU A 223 -10.58 11.52 -9.23
CA LEU A 223 -10.36 11.18 -10.63
C LEU A 223 -10.30 12.42 -11.52
N GLU A 224 -11.15 13.41 -11.28
CA GLU A 224 -11.11 14.71 -11.96
C GLU A 224 -9.78 15.40 -11.68
N PHE A 225 -9.39 15.54 -10.40
CA PHE A 225 -8.10 16.10 -10.01
C PHE A 225 -6.91 15.40 -10.68
N ILE A 226 -6.88 14.07 -10.67
CA ILE A 226 -5.81 13.27 -11.29
C ILE A 226 -5.75 13.54 -12.80
N SER A 227 -6.91 13.59 -13.47
CA SER A 227 -6.98 13.80 -14.92
C SER A 227 -6.43 15.17 -15.34
N GLU A 228 -6.54 16.17 -14.48
CA GLU A 228 -6.07 17.53 -14.74
C GLU A 228 -4.62 17.76 -14.30
N ASN A 229 -4.13 17.02 -13.29
CA ASN A 229 -2.89 17.36 -12.60
C ASN A 229 -1.81 16.26 -12.66
N SER A 230 -2.05 15.09 -13.26
CA SER A 230 -1.07 13.99 -13.30
C SER A 230 -0.72 13.55 -14.71
N ASN A 231 0.55 13.23 -14.97
CA ASN A 231 0.97 12.65 -16.26
C ASN A 231 0.56 11.16 -16.36
N TYR A 232 0.70 10.43 -15.25
CA TYR A 232 0.34 9.01 -15.15
C TYR A 232 -0.62 8.77 -13.98
N PHE A 233 -1.47 7.75 -14.12
CA PHE A 233 -2.29 7.24 -13.04
C PHE A 233 -2.16 5.72 -12.96
N TYR A 234 -1.68 5.24 -11.82
CA TYR A 234 -1.67 3.82 -11.48
C TYR A 234 -2.77 3.51 -10.48
N ILE A 235 -3.59 2.52 -10.82
CA ILE A 235 -4.71 2.08 -10.00
C ILE A 235 -4.71 0.55 -9.85
N LYS A 236 -4.84 0.07 -8.61
CA LYS A 236 -5.01 -1.35 -8.29
C LYS A 236 -6.06 -1.47 -7.19
N ASN A 237 -7.29 -1.79 -7.57
CA ASN A 237 -8.41 -1.99 -6.63
C ASN A 237 -9.22 -3.22 -7.04
N PRO A 238 -10.02 -3.80 -6.12
CA PRO A 238 -11.01 -4.80 -6.46
C PRO A 238 -12.00 -4.30 -7.54
N ILE A 239 -12.33 -5.18 -8.48
CA ILE A 239 -13.28 -4.88 -9.58
C ILE A 239 -14.74 -5.10 -9.20
N CYS A 240 -15.00 -5.75 -8.07
CA CYS A 240 -16.34 -6.00 -7.52
C CYS A 240 -16.26 -6.18 -6.01
N LYS A 241 -17.43 -6.17 -5.36
CA LYS A 241 -17.55 -6.48 -3.93
C LYS A 241 -17.73 -7.98 -3.75
N TYR A 242 -17.03 -8.55 -2.77
CA TYR A 242 -17.17 -9.96 -2.43
C TYR A 242 -17.98 -10.12 -1.16
N HIS A 243 -18.94 -11.03 -1.17
CA HIS A 243 -19.58 -11.45 0.07
C HIS A 243 -18.57 -12.29 0.88
N PRO A 244 -18.31 -12.00 2.17
CA PRO A 244 -17.32 -12.73 2.96
C PRO A 244 -17.48 -14.26 2.93
N ASP A 245 -18.73 -14.73 2.90
CA ASP A 245 -19.06 -16.16 2.78
C ASP A 245 -18.55 -16.83 1.48
N SER A 246 -18.25 -16.07 0.41
CA SER A 246 -17.70 -16.64 -0.82
C SER A 246 -16.26 -17.12 -0.68
N VAL A 247 -15.59 -16.74 0.41
CA VAL A 247 -14.20 -17.09 0.73
C VAL A 247 -14.06 -17.58 2.18
N ASP A 248 -15.14 -18.11 2.75
CA ASP A 248 -15.20 -18.67 4.12
C ASP A 248 -14.80 -17.67 5.24
N ILE A 249 -14.95 -16.37 4.99
CA ILE A 249 -14.71 -15.33 5.99
C ILE A 249 -16.00 -15.04 6.77
N LYS A 250 -15.97 -15.27 8.08
CA LYS A 250 -17.08 -14.88 8.98
C LYS A 250 -16.99 -13.40 9.31
N PHE A 251 -17.96 -12.60 8.87
CA PHE A 251 -18.02 -11.18 9.22
C PHE A 251 -18.50 -11.00 10.68
N LYS A 252 -17.91 -10.02 11.38
CA LYS A 252 -18.22 -9.73 12.80
C LYS A 252 -19.18 -8.54 12.99
N ASN A 253 -19.23 -7.63 12.02
CA ASN A 253 -20.03 -6.40 12.11
C ASN A 253 -20.82 -6.19 10.80
N ILE A 254 -22.13 -6.46 10.85
CA ILE A 254 -23.03 -6.34 9.69
C ILE A 254 -23.15 -4.89 9.21
N VAL A 255 -23.14 -3.92 10.13
CA VAL A 255 -23.27 -2.50 9.80
C VAL A 255 -22.06 -2.02 9.01
N GLN A 256 -20.84 -2.42 9.41
CA GLN A 256 -19.63 -2.13 8.64
C GLN A 256 -19.70 -2.76 7.25
N PHE A 257 -20.13 -4.02 7.17
CA PHE A 257 -20.26 -4.72 5.89
C PHE A 257 -21.26 -4.05 4.95
N GLU A 258 -22.48 -3.78 5.41
CA GLU A 258 -23.50 -3.10 4.61
C GLU A 258 -23.04 -1.72 4.16
N SER A 259 -22.32 -0.98 5.01
CA SER A 259 -21.80 0.34 4.65
C SER A 259 -20.70 0.29 3.58
N VAL A 260 -19.84 -0.74 3.55
CA VAL A 260 -18.78 -0.83 2.51
C VAL A 260 -19.35 -1.21 1.14
N LEU A 261 -20.52 -1.88 1.09
CA LEU A 261 -21.21 -2.18 -0.17
C LEU A 261 -21.73 -0.92 -0.86
N THR A 262 -21.93 0.18 -0.14
CA THR A 262 -22.35 1.46 -0.72
C THR A 262 -21.17 2.35 -1.17
N MET A 263 -19.93 1.95 -0.88
CA MET A 263 -18.71 2.71 -1.18
C MET A 263 -18.07 2.32 -2.52
N GLY A 264 -17.29 3.23 -3.06
CA GLY A 264 -16.56 3.09 -4.32
C GLY A 264 -17.45 3.20 -5.56
N LEU A 265 -16.83 3.03 -6.72
CA LEU A 265 -17.50 3.04 -8.02
C LEU A 265 -18.07 1.67 -8.40
N CYS A 266 -17.39 0.59 -8.02
CA CYS A 266 -17.83 -0.79 -8.27
C CYS A 266 -18.67 -1.29 -7.10
N LYS A 267 -20.00 -1.19 -7.23
CA LYS A 267 -20.98 -1.57 -6.19
C LYS A 267 -21.67 -2.92 -6.44
N ASP A 268 -21.59 -3.43 -7.67
CA ASP A 268 -22.20 -4.68 -8.12
C ASP A 268 -21.27 -5.90 -7.99
#